data_AF-A0A6V7X9K3-F1
#
_entry.id   AF-A0A6V7X9K3-F1
#
_cell.length_a   1.000
_cell.length_b   1.000
_cell.length_c   1.000
_cell.angle_alpha   90.00
_cell.angle_beta   90.00
_cell.angle_gamma   90.00
#
_symmetry.space_group_name_H-M   'P 1'
#
loop_
_entity.id
_entity.type
_entity.pdbx_description
1 polymer ?
#
loop_
_entity_poly.entity_id
_entity_poly.type
_entity_poly.pdbx_seq_one_letter_code
_entity_poly.pdbx_strand_id
1 'polypeptide(L)'
;MPTLPPMFTELIQSIQNRRKPSLAKMFSELEQLQQQKVHQYTIASILNDKEAVIPTCVGLPLGIVNSVPTILNVEGNVNLQKNTEMGVKVQINGRIMGGMAHIQKMRCWTPFLVSGVKSIRSIEINVPIKLDINAQTTTTNNGKQSLIMSVKLPNEKTRLVGAHSHPFVYTADVDPKTNLVIEPRQVRTIRNPKLDRLQYQMNTLIGGKNLGIPVNVHAHYHWPSSSVNFEQICKMLMATENAIHVTYQPRGEESASQVVFRMNLESFQPTNNYQLKMNDFYLNKFKNIENEEGEEEEGNNNYEEEENNNKKDNKKCQNS
;
A
#
# COMPACT_ATOMS: atom_id res chain seq x y z
N MET A 1 13.38 -5.69 15.18
CA MET A 1 12.76 -4.70 14.28
C MET A 1 13.72 -4.44 13.14
N PRO A 2 13.32 -4.49 11.86
CA PRO A 2 14.22 -4.12 10.77
C PRO A 2 14.40 -2.60 10.84
N THR A 3 15.58 -2.15 11.21
CA THR A 3 15.95 -0.73 11.22
C THR A 3 16.07 -0.26 9.78
N LEU A 4 15.48 0.89 9.45
CA LEU A 4 15.70 1.57 8.18
C LEU A 4 17.21 1.64 7.88
N PRO A 5 17.64 1.53 6.61
CA PRO A 5 19.04 1.71 6.27
C PRO A 5 19.52 3.07 6.81
N PRO A 6 20.64 3.13 7.54
CA PRO A 6 21.03 4.29 8.33
C PRO A 6 21.28 5.56 7.48
N MET A 7 21.54 5.42 6.17
CA MET A 7 21.51 6.52 5.21
C MET A 7 20.18 7.28 5.19
N PHE A 8 19.04 6.58 5.15
CA PHE A 8 17.72 7.22 5.21
C PHE A 8 17.47 7.81 6.58
N THR A 9 18.01 7.20 7.63
CA THR A 9 17.92 7.73 8.99
C THR A 9 18.66 9.06 9.12
N GLU A 10 19.90 9.20 8.64
CA GLU A 10 20.63 10.48 8.64
C GLU A 10 19.93 11.53 7.75
N LEU A 11 19.35 11.13 6.61
CA LEU A 11 18.64 12.02 5.71
C LEU A 11 17.34 12.53 6.36
N ILE A 12 16.53 11.64 6.92
CA ILE A 12 15.30 11.99 7.66
C ILE A 12 15.63 12.82 8.90
N GLN A 13 16.64 12.44 9.68
CA GLN A 13 17.08 13.20 10.86
C GLN A 13 17.63 14.57 10.48
N SER A 14 18.37 14.70 9.37
CA SER A 14 18.86 16.00 8.91
C SER A 14 17.73 16.92 8.46
N ILE A 15 16.69 16.37 7.82
CA ILE A 15 15.47 17.09 7.46
C ILE A 15 14.70 17.52 8.72
N GLN A 16 14.48 16.61 9.67
CA GLN A 16 13.79 16.90 10.94
C GLN A 16 14.53 17.94 11.77
N ASN A 17 15.86 17.84 11.84
CA ASN A 17 16.71 18.74 12.62
C ASN A 17 17.11 20.02 11.86
N ARG A 18 16.62 20.23 10.63
CA ARG A 18 16.95 21.36 9.76
C ARG A 18 18.46 21.58 9.59
N ARG A 19 19.23 20.47 9.52
CA ARG A 19 20.68 20.47 9.33
C ARG A 19 21.02 19.95 7.95
N LYS A 20 22.17 20.39 7.42
CA LYS A 20 22.70 19.84 6.17
C LYS A 20 23.11 18.37 6.40
N PRO A 21 22.65 17.41 5.58
CA PRO A 21 23.06 16.01 5.71
C PRO A 21 24.56 15.85 5.48
N SER A 22 25.22 15.05 6.31
CA SER A 22 26.63 14.72 6.13
C SER A 22 26.80 13.59 5.10
N LEU A 23 27.18 13.96 3.88
CA LEU A 23 27.46 13.01 2.80
C LEU A 23 28.58 12.03 3.19
N ALA A 24 29.59 12.48 3.94
CA ALA A 24 30.71 11.63 4.38
C ALA A 24 30.25 10.45 5.26
N LYS A 25 29.32 10.71 6.20
CA LYS A 25 28.74 9.65 7.05
C LYS A 25 27.87 8.69 6.25
N MET A 26 27.05 9.23 5.34
CA MET A 26 26.19 8.43 4.47
C MET A 26 26.99 7.46 3.59
N PHE A 27 28.15 7.90 3.07
CA PHE A 27 28.98 7.07 2.21
C PHE A 27 29.89 6.09 2.97
N SER A 28 30.34 6.40 4.19
CA SER A 28 31.15 5.47 4.99
C SER A 28 30.37 4.21 5.40
N GLU A 29 29.06 4.33 5.62
CA GLU A 29 28.20 3.18 5.97
C GLU A 29 27.86 2.32 4.74
N LEU A 30 27.75 2.94 3.56
CA LEU A 30 27.58 2.22 2.30
C LEU A 30 28.81 1.40 1.92
N GLU A 31 30.02 1.86 2.28
CA GLU A 31 31.24 1.08 2.09
C GLU A 31 31.22 -0.22 2.91
N GLN A 32 30.67 -0.19 4.13
CA GLN A 32 30.50 -1.41 4.93
C GLN A 32 29.51 -2.38 4.27
N LEU A 33 28.42 -1.87 3.72
CA LEU A 33 27.43 -2.66 2.96
C LEU A 33 27.94 -3.13 1.58
N GLN A 34 28.99 -2.55 1.03
CA GLN A 34 29.58 -3.01 -0.23
C GLN A 34 30.48 -4.24 -0.03
N GLN A 35 31.08 -4.42 1.15
CA GLN A 35 32.00 -5.53 1.42
C GLN A 35 31.33 -6.91 1.33
N GLN A 36 30.01 -6.97 1.54
CA GLN A 36 29.20 -8.16 1.28
C GLN A 36 28.55 -8.06 -0.12
N LYS A 37 29.12 -8.81 -1.06
CA LYS A 37 28.82 -8.72 -2.51
C LYS A 37 27.33 -8.93 -2.88
N VAL A 38 26.61 -9.73 -2.10
CA VAL A 38 25.16 -9.96 -2.19
C VAL A 38 24.60 -10.19 -0.79
N HIS A 39 23.56 -9.45 -0.43
CA HIS A 39 22.81 -9.63 0.82
C HIS A 39 21.51 -10.35 0.49
N GLN A 40 21.24 -11.46 1.18
CA GLN A 40 19.98 -12.17 1.09
C GLN A 40 19.50 -12.48 2.50
N TYR A 41 18.31 -12.01 2.84
CA TYR A 41 17.65 -12.24 4.12
C TYR A 41 16.29 -12.87 3.85
N THR A 42 16.10 -14.10 4.33
CA THR A 42 14.81 -14.78 4.26
C THR A 42 14.28 -14.99 5.68
N ILE A 43 13.07 -14.49 5.93
CA ILE A 43 12.34 -14.63 7.17
C ILE A 43 11.10 -15.44 6.85
N ALA A 44 10.95 -16.60 7.49
CA ALA A 44 9.74 -17.41 7.43
C ALA A 44 9.19 -17.54 8.85
N SER A 45 7.88 -17.32 9.01
CA SER A 45 7.21 -17.41 10.31
C SER A 45 5.77 -17.85 10.13
N ILE A 46 5.22 -18.54 11.13
CA ILE A 46 3.81 -18.89 11.20
C ILE A 46 3.21 -18.02 12.30
N LEU A 47 2.42 -17.02 11.90
CA LEU A 47 1.90 -16.00 12.82
C LEU A 47 0.80 -16.54 13.74
N ASN A 48 0.01 -17.48 13.23
CA ASN A 48 -1.03 -18.16 13.97
C ASN A 48 -1.14 -19.59 13.46
N ASP A 49 -1.15 -20.56 14.36
CA ASP A 49 -1.41 -21.94 14.03
C ASP A 49 -2.33 -22.53 15.10
N LYS A 50 -3.52 -22.97 14.67
CA LYS A 50 -4.52 -23.58 15.54
C LYS A 50 -5.03 -24.84 14.88
N GLU A 51 -4.94 -25.95 15.57
CA GLU A 51 -5.54 -27.22 15.17
C GLU A 51 -6.46 -27.73 16.28
N ALA A 52 -7.65 -28.17 15.90
CA ALA A 52 -8.60 -28.82 16.78
C ALA A 52 -9.06 -30.13 16.13
N VAL A 53 -9.12 -31.19 16.91
CA VAL A 53 -9.62 -32.49 16.46
C VAL A 53 -10.88 -32.82 17.24
N ILE A 54 -11.98 -33.03 16.52
CA ILE A 54 -13.30 -33.27 17.09
C ILE A 54 -13.74 -34.68 16.70
N PRO A 55 -14.07 -35.57 17.66
CA PRO A 55 -14.66 -36.87 17.33
C PRO A 55 -16.08 -36.65 16.80
N THR A 56 -16.42 -37.33 15.71
CA THR A 56 -17.78 -37.29 15.13
C THR A 56 -18.55 -38.57 15.46
N CYS A 57 -19.89 -38.52 15.40
CA CYS A 57 -20.75 -39.67 15.71
C CYS A 57 -20.53 -40.88 14.80
N VAL A 58 -19.96 -40.68 13.61
CA VAL A 58 -19.60 -41.75 12.67
C VAL A 58 -18.22 -42.36 12.97
N GLY A 59 -17.57 -41.96 14.07
CA GLY A 59 -16.25 -42.46 14.47
C GLY A 59 -15.08 -41.90 13.68
N LEU A 60 -15.31 -40.94 12.77
CA LEU A 60 -14.26 -40.29 11.99
C LEU A 60 -13.82 -38.98 12.68
N PRO A 61 -12.52 -38.74 12.89
CA PRO A 61 -12.06 -37.48 13.47
C PRO A 61 -12.18 -36.35 12.44
N LEU A 62 -12.79 -35.25 12.86
CA LEU A 62 -12.81 -33.98 12.13
C LEU A 62 -11.68 -33.09 12.62
N GLY A 63 -10.66 -32.87 11.79
CA GLY A 63 -9.58 -31.93 12.04
C GLY A 63 -9.89 -30.56 11.45
N ILE A 64 -9.87 -29.51 12.26
CA ILE A 64 -10.03 -28.11 11.87
C ILE A 64 -8.68 -27.43 12.06
N VAL A 65 -8.13 -26.89 10.98
CA VAL A 65 -6.82 -26.21 10.96
C VAL A 65 -7.01 -24.77 10.51
N ASN A 66 -6.40 -23.85 11.25
CA ASN A 66 -6.31 -22.45 10.90
C ASN A 66 -4.87 -21.97 11.04
N SER A 67 -4.21 -21.69 9.91
CA SER A 67 -2.79 -21.38 9.86
C SER A 67 -2.51 -20.11 9.05
N VAL A 68 -1.57 -19.28 9.51
CA VAL A 68 -1.14 -18.05 8.83
C VAL A 68 0.38 -18.06 8.61
N PRO A 69 0.88 -18.81 7.62
CA PRO A 69 2.28 -18.73 7.21
C PRO A 69 2.59 -17.41 6.48
N THR A 70 3.75 -16.85 6.80
CA THR A 70 4.30 -15.62 6.22
C THR A 70 5.75 -15.86 5.84
N ILE A 71 6.13 -15.41 4.65
CA ILE A 71 7.51 -15.41 4.15
C ILE A 71 7.87 -14.01 3.65
N LEU A 72 9.06 -13.55 3.98
CA LEU A 72 9.64 -12.30 3.50
C LEU A 72 11.07 -12.59 3.08
N ASN A 73 11.39 -12.29 1.83
CA ASN A 73 12.72 -12.38 1.26
C ASN A 73 13.15 -10.99 0.79
N VAL A 74 14.31 -10.55 1.27
CA VAL A 74 14.96 -9.31 0.86
C VAL A 74 16.31 -9.68 0.29
N GLU A 75 16.48 -9.48 -1.01
CA GLU A 75 17.75 -9.68 -1.70
C GLU A 75 18.26 -8.35 -2.26
N GLY A 76 19.57 -8.17 -2.30
CA GLY A 76 20.14 -7.00 -2.96
C GLY A 76 21.66 -6.94 -2.97
N ASN A 77 22.17 -6.05 -3.80
CA ASN A 77 23.58 -5.69 -3.89
C ASN A 77 23.75 -4.17 -3.90
N VAL A 78 24.85 -3.74 -3.30
CA VAL A 78 25.27 -2.34 -3.28
C VAL A 78 26.60 -2.25 -4.01
N ASN A 79 26.68 -1.41 -5.02
CA ASN A 79 27.90 -1.13 -5.75
C ASN A 79 28.21 0.36 -5.62
N LEU A 80 29.32 0.68 -4.95
CA LEU A 80 29.77 2.05 -4.77
C LEU A 80 31.07 2.26 -5.55
N GLN A 81 31.04 3.31 -6.37
CA GLN A 81 32.11 3.76 -7.23
C GLN A 81 32.51 5.16 -6.76
N LYS A 82 33.65 5.27 -6.09
CA LYS A 82 34.25 6.56 -5.75
C LYS A 82 35.12 7.00 -6.91
N ASN A 83 34.82 8.15 -7.50
CA ASN A 83 35.71 8.78 -8.46
C ASN A 83 36.24 10.09 -7.87
N THR A 84 37.55 10.19 -7.74
CA THR A 84 38.27 11.29 -7.09
C THR A 84 38.01 12.65 -7.74
N GLU A 85 37.61 12.67 -9.01
CA GLU A 85 37.38 13.90 -9.79
C GLU A 85 35.90 14.23 -10.05
N MET A 86 35.00 13.25 -9.95
CA MET A 86 33.58 13.38 -10.38
C MET A 86 32.54 13.08 -9.28
N GLY A 87 32.97 12.75 -8.05
CA GLY A 87 32.07 12.49 -6.92
C GLY A 87 31.78 11.01 -6.68
N VAL A 88 30.76 10.73 -5.88
CA VAL A 88 30.41 9.37 -5.42
C VAL A 88 29.18 8.86 -6.16
N LYS A 89 29.30 7.70 -6.81
CA LYS A 89 28.18 6.99 -7.44
C LYS A 89 27.86 5.74 -6.65
N VAL A 90 26.59 5.58 -6.29
CA VAL A 90 26.06 4.43 -5.55
C VAL A 90 24.95 3.82 -6.38
N GLN A 91 25.05 2.53 -6.66
CA GLN A 91 24.03 1.75 -7.32
C GLN A 91 23.52 0.69 -6.34
N ILE A 92 22.23 0.68 -6.08
CA ILE A 92 21.57 -0.28 -5.21
C ILE A 92 20.59 -1.05 -6.10
N ASN A 93 20.81 -2.35 -6.29
CA ASN A 93 19.79 -3.21 -6.87
C ASN A 93 19.29 -4.16 -5.78
N GLY A 94 18.01 -4.07 -5.47
CA GLY A 94 17.37 -4.94 -4.50
C GLY A 94 16.05 -5.46 -5.01
N ARG A 95 15.54 -6.49 -4.36
CA ARG A 95 14.22 -7.03 -4.59
C ARG A 95 13.63 -7.44 -3.26
N ILE A 96 12.42 -6.93 -3.00
CA ILE A 96 11.64 -7.31 -1.83
C ILE A 96 10.53 -8.23 -2.31
N MET A 97 10.54 -9.47 -1.85
CA MET A 97 9.51 -10.45 -2.14
C MET A 97 8.89 -10.88 -0.82
N GLY A 98 7.57 -10.89 -0.73
CA GLY A 98 6.88 -11.29 0.49
C GLY A 98 5.55 -11.94 0.17
N GLY A 99 5.13 -12.84 1.03
CA GLY A 99 3.86 -13.52 0.91
C GLY A 99 3.29 -13.84 2.28
N MET A 100 2.00 -13.65 2.44
CA MET A 100 1.25 -14.15 3.59
C MET A 100 0.06 -14.93 3.07
N ALA A 101 -0.17 -16.12 3.64
CA ALA A 101 -1.35 -16.91 3.34
C ALA A 101 -2.13 -17.20 4.62
N HIS A 102 -3.45 -17.08 4.58
CA HIS A 102 -4.37 -17.53 5.61
C HIS A 102 -5.08 -18.79 5.10
N ILE A 103 -4.77 -19.91 5.75
CA ILE A 103 -5.21 -21.25 5.37
C ILE A 103 -6.22 -21.71 6.40
N GLN A 104 -7.46 -21.92 5.96
CA GLN A 104 -8.50 -22.56 6.76
C GLN A 104 -8.85 -23.89 6.13
N LYS A 105 -8.83 -24.96 6.92
CA LYS A 105 -9.01 -26.32 6.43
C LYS A 105 -9.84 -27.12 7.42
N MET A 106 -10.79 -27.88 6.91
CA MET A 106 -11.49 -28.90 7.67
C MET A 106 -11.33 -30.23 6.95
N ARG A 107 -10.90 -31.26 7.65
CA ARG A 107 -10.61 -32.57 7.08
C ARG A 107 -11.17 -33.69 7.93
N CYS A 108 -11.72 -34.70 7.27
CA CYS A 108 -11.93 -36.02 7.86
C CYS A 108 -10.80 -36.92 7.38
N TRP A 109 -10.19 -37.66 8.29
CA TRP A 109 -9.11 -38.58 7.99
C TRP A 109 -9.54 -40.02 8.26
N THR A 110 -9.26 -40.88 7.28
CA THR A 110 -9.29 -42.34 7.38
C THR A 110 -7.90 -42.87 7.03
N PRO A 111 -7.53 -44.10 7.43
CA PRO A 111 -6.20 -44.65 7.16
C PRO A 111 -5.79 -44.68 5.69
N PHE A 112 -6.75 -44.66 4.76
CA PHE A 112 -6.52 -44.74 3.31
C PHE A 112 -6.88 -43.44 2.56
N LEU A 113 -7.70 -42.57 3.15
CA LEU A 113 -8.25 -41.39 2.48
C LEU A 113 -8.38 -40.18 3.43
N VAL A 114 -8.01 -39.01 2.94
CA VAL A 114 -8.36 -37.71 3.52
C VAL A 114 -9.31 -37.00 2.58
N SER A 115 -10.46 -36.57 3.11
CA SER A 115 -11.38 -35.70 2.38
C SER A 115 -11.69 -34.46 3.21
N GLY A 116 -11.87 -33.32 2.56
CA GLY A 116 -12.11 -32.09 3.29
C GLY A 116 -12.36 -30.88 2.41
N VAL A 117 -12.51 -29.76 3.10
CA VAL A 117 -12.63 -28.43 2.51
C VAL A 117 -11.42 -27.60 2.92
N LYS A 118 -10.93 -26.77 2.00
CA LYS A 118 -9.80 -25.88 2.23
C LYS A 118 -10.08 -24.53 1.57
N SER A 119 -9.84 -23.46 2.30
CA SER A 119 -9.87 -22.09 1.80
C SER A 119 -8.51 -21.46 2.02
N ILE A 120 -7.89 -21.03 0.93
CA ILE A 120 -6.60 -20.32 0.95
C ILE A 120 -6.87 -18.89 0.54
N ARG A 121 -6.38 -17.94 1.35
CA ARG A 121 -6.31 -16.54 1.00
C ARG A 121 -4.85 -16.11 1.04
N SER A 122 -4.30 -15.57 -0.03
CA SER A 122 -2.92 -15.11 -0.04
C SER A 122 -2.79 -13.68 -0.53
N ILE A 123 -1.80 -12.99 0.00
CA ILE A 123 -1.33 -11.70 -0.49
C ILE A 123 0.17 -11.86 -0.74
N GLU A 124 0.60 -11.45 -1.91
CA GLU A 124 1.98 -11.52 -2.37
C GLU A 124 2.43 -10.13 -2.83
N ILE A 125 3.66 -9.78 -2.47
CA ILE A 125 4.33 -8.56 -2.89
C ILE A 125 5.66 -8.93 -3.55
N ASN A 126 5.99 -8.24 -4.62
CA ASN A 126 7.25 -8.40 -5.34
C ASN A 126 7.68 -7.06 -5.93
N VAL A 127 8.54 -6.36 -5.21
CA VAL A 127 8.99 -5.01 -5.55
C VAL A 127 10.46 -5.06 -5.92
N PRO A 128 10.82 -5.06 -7.22
CA PRO A 128 12.19 -4.81 -7.65
C PRO A 128 12.52 -3.32 -7.47
N ILE A 129 13.69 -3.04 -6.90
CA ILE A 129 14.20 -1.70 -6.64
C ILE A 129 15.55 -1.57 -7.32
N LYS A 130 15.69 -0.64 -8.25
CA LYS A 130 16.99 -0.27 -8.84
C LYS A 130 17.19 1.23 -8.64
N LEU A 131 18.06 1.59 -7.71
CA LEU A 131 18.31 2.97 -7.31
C LEU A 131 19.75 3.35 -7.65
N ASP A 132 19.91 4.36 -8.48
CA ASP A 132 21.19 4.97 -8.81
C ASP A 132 21.26 6.36 -8.15
N ILE A 133 22.18 6.53 -7.21
CA ILE A 133 22.46 7.80 -6.54
C ILE A 133 23.80 8.31 -7.03
N ASN A 134 23.83 9.48 -7.65
CA ASN A 134 25.04 10.19 -8.04
C ASN A 134 25.15 11.47 -7.21
N ALA A 135 26.16 11.56 -6.35
CA ALA A 135 26.51 12.78 -5.64
C ALA A 135 27.73 13.41 -6.31
N GLN A 136 27.53 14.55 -6.98
CA GLN A 136 28.61 15.31 -7.60
C GLN A 136 28.93 16.52 -6.73
N THR A 137 30.18 16.61 -6.28
CA THR A 137 30.73 17.81 -5.62
C THR A 137 31.59 18.53 -6.65
N THR A 138 31.08 19.63 -7.20
CA THR A 138 31.85 20.45 -8.14
C THR A 138 32.65 21.47 -7.36
N THR A 139 33.96 21.27 -7.25
CA THR A 139 34.90 22.21 -6.63
C THR A 139 35.23 23.32 -7.62
N THR A 140 34.27 24.18 -7.93
CA THR A 140 34.53 25.49 -8.58
C THR A 140 34.20 26.54 -7.55
N ASN A 141 35.22 27.18 -6.95
CA ASN A 141 35.33 28.37 -6.07
C ASN A 141 34.20 28.78 -5.09
N ASN A 142 32.96 28.29 -5.25
CA ASN A 142 31.75 28.53 -4.46
C ASN A 142 31.11 27.23 -3.91
N GLY A 143 31.78 26.07 -3.99
CA GLY A 143 31.38 24.86 -3.24
C GLY A 143 30.00 24.27 -3.62
N LYS A 144 29.69 24.16 -4.92
CA LYS A 144 28.38 23.68 -5.39
C LYS A 144 28.26 22.16 -5.26
N GLN A 145 27.35 21.71 -4.39
CA GLN A 145 27.02 20.29 -4.20
C GLN A 145 25.67 19.95 -4.84
N SER A 146 25.64 18.92 -5.69
CA SER A 146 24.41 18.42 -6.31
C SER A 146 24.22 16.94 -6.02
N LEU A 147 22.97 16.56 -5.73
CA LEU A 147 22.56 15.18 -5.51
C LEU A 147 21.54 14.80 -6.57
N ILE A 148 21.86 13.79 -7.38
CA ILE A 148 20.96 13.21 -8.37
C ILE A 148 20.60 11.82 -7.91
N MET A 149 19.33 11.58 -7.63
CA MET A 149 18.78 10.27 -7.32
C MET A 149 17.91 9.82 -8.48
N SER A 150 18.16 8.63 -9.02
CA SER A 150 17.42 8.05 -10.12
C SER A 150 16.89 6.67 -9.74
N VAL A 151 15.58 6.50 -9.81
CA VAL A 151 14.92 5.20 -9.63
C VAL A 151 14.67 4.62 -11.02
N LYS A 152 15.33 3.50 -11.34
CA LYS A 152 15.11 2.77 -12.60
C LYS A 152 13.89 1.86 -12.45
N LEU A 153 12.96 2.00 -13.39
CA LEU A 153 11.79 1.13 -13.45
C LEU A 153 12.18 -0.21 -14.13
N PRO A 154 11.44 -1.30 -13.86
CA PRO A 154 11.74 -2.60 -14.47
C PRO A 154 11.54 -2.57 -15.98
N ASN A 155 12.42 -3.21 -16.77
CA ASN A 155 12.25 -3.26 -18.23
C ASN A 155 11.29 -4.37 -18.69
N GLU A 156 10.93 -5.28 -17.78
CA GLU A 156 10.09 -6.43 -18.06
C GLU A 156 8.76 -6.34 -17.31
N LYS A 157 7.74 -7.00 -17.85
CA LYS A 157 6.44 -7.14 -17.19
C LYS A 157 6.65 -7.79 -15.83
N THR A 158 6.37 -7.05 -14.76
CA THR A 158 6.64 -7.51 -13.39
C THR A 158 5.36 -7.44 -12.57
N ARG A 159 4.97 -8.56 -11.96
CA ARG A 159 3.88 -8.58 -10.97
C ARG A 159 4.37 -7.95 -9.66
N LEU A 160 3.74 -6.84 -9.27
CA LEU A 160 4.07 -6.09 -8.06
C LEU A 160 3.29 -6.61 -6.85
N VAL A 161 1.99 -6.86 -7.04
CA VAL A 161 1.09 -7.35 -5.99
C VAL A 161 0.17 -8.42 -6.56
N GLY A 162 -0.04 -9.49 -5.80
CA GLY A 162 -1.05 -10.51 -6.05
C GLY A 162 -1.92 -10.70 -4.81
N ALA A 163 -3.23 -10.75 -4.97
CA ALA A 163 -4.14 -11.15 -3.90
C ALA A 163 -5.07 -12.23 -4.43
N HIS A 164 -5.17 -13.33 -3.69
CA HIS A 164 -5.91 -14.51 -4.09
C HIS A 164 -6.83 -14.97 -2.96
N SER A 165 -8.00 -15.45 -3.32
CA SER A 165 -8.86 -16.24 -2.44
C SER A 165 -9.43 -17.41 -3.23
N HIS A 166 -9.31 -18.62 -2.71
CA HIS A 166 -9.82 -19.80 -3.38
C HIS A 166 -10.32 -20.86 -2.38
N PRO A 167 -11.65 -21.06 -2.28
CA PRO A 167 -12.24 -22.16 -1.53
C PRO A 167 -12.45 -23.38 -2.43
N PHE A 168 -12.01 -24.55 -1.96
CA PHE A 168 -12.12 -25.80 -2.70
C PHE A 168 -12.34 -27.00 -1.78
N VAL A 169 -12.96 -28.05 -2.32
CA VAL A 169 -12.97 -29.37 -1.71
C VAL A 169 -11.85 -30.20 -2.31
N TYR A 170 -11.28 -31.10 -1.51
CA TYR A 170 -10.23 -31.97 -1.97
C TYR A 170 -10.39 -33.39 -1.42
N THR A 171 -9.88 -34.35 -2.18
CA THR A 171 -9.75 -35.74 -1.75
C THR A 171 -8.33 -36.20 -2.09
N ALA A 172 -7.66 -36.74 -1.09
CA ALA A 172 -6.27 -37.15 -1.14
C ALA A 172 -6.11 -38.54 -0.56
N ASP A 173 -5.31 -39.37 -1.22
CA ASP A 173 -4.95 -40.69 -0.71
C ASP A 173 -3.89 -40.55 0.40
N VAL A 174 -3.86 -41.51 1.31
CA VAL A 174 -2.83 -41.62 2.35
C VAL A 174 -1.86 -42.71 1.93
N ASP A 175 -0.56 -42.41 1.92
CA ASP A 175 0.44 -43.44 1.68
C ASP A 175 0.48 -44.40 2.87
N PRO A 176 0.17 -45.70 2.68
CA PRO A 176 0.12 -46.67 3.77
C PRO A 176 1.49 -46.95 4.40
N LYS A 177 2.60 -46.63 3.72
CA LYS A 177 3.96 -46.86 4.25
C LYS A 177 4.44 -45.70 5.12
N THR A 178 4.10 -44.47 4.75
CA THR A 178 4.58 -43.26 5.43
C THR A 178 3.51 -42.60 6.29
N ASN A 179 2.24 -43.01 6.16
CA ASN A 179 1.06 -42.34 6.73
C ASN A 179 0.98 -40.85 6.36
N LEU A 180 1.65 -40.44 5.28
CA LEU A 180 1.61 -39.07 4.78
C LEU A 180 0.47 -38.90 3.77
N VAL A 181 -0.15 -37.73 3.80
CA VAL A 181 -1.18 -37.35 2.83
C VAL A 181 -0.50 -37.06 1.51
N ILE A 182 -0.84 -37.81 0.47
CA ILE A 182 -0.37 -37.60 -0.89
C ILE A 182 -1.04 -36.34 -1.45
N GLU A 183 -0.39 -35.65 -2.39
CA GLU A 183 -0.99 -34.49 -3.04
C GLU A 183 -2.40 -34.83 -3.60
N PRO A 184 -3.42 -33.99 -3.36
CA PRO A 184 -4.79 -34.35 -3.67
C PRO A 184 -5.02 -34.59 -5.17
N ARG A 185 -5.48 -35.79 -5.53
CA ARG A 185 -5.81 -36.15 -6.92
C ARG A 185 -7.08 -35.45 -7.43
N GLN A 186 -8.02 -35.17 -6.52
CA GLN A 186 -9.28 -34.54 -6.85
C GLN A 186 -9.40 -33.23 -6.08
N VAL A 187 -9.43 -32.12 -6.81
CA VAL A 187 -9.68 -30.78 -6.29
C VAL A 187 -10.86 -30.21 -7.06
N ARG A 188 -11.89 -29.72 -6.36
CA ARG A 188 -13.03 -29.05 -6.97
C ARG A 188 -13.30 -27.73 -6.25
N THR A 189 -13.36 -26.65 -7.00
CA THR A 189 -13.69 -25.33 -6.46
C THR A 189 -15.13 -25.31 -5.94
N ILE A 190 -15.33 -24.74 -4.75
CA ILE A 190 -16.67 -24.54 -4.19
C ILE A 190 -17.29 -23.36 -4.94
N ARG A 191 -18.37 -23.61 -5.67
CA ARG A 191 -19.11 -22.56 -6.40
C ARG A 191 -20.45 -22.29 -5.75
N ASN A 192 -20.81 -21.02 -5.66
CA ASN A 192 -22.12 -20.60 -5.20
C ASN A 192 -22.82 -19.85 -6.35
N PRO A 193 -23.80 -20.49 -7.03
CA PRO A 193 -24.46 -19.90 -8.19
C PRO A 193 -25.10 -18.52 -7.94
N LYS A 194 -25.46 -18.22 -6.69
CA LYS A 194 -26.00 -16.89 -6.32
C LYS A 194 -24.93 -15.81 -6.35
N LEU A 195 -23.69 -16.16 -6.03
CA LEU A 195 -22.55 -15.23 -6.02
C LEU A 195 -21.92 -15.09 -7.39
N ASP A 196 -22.02 -16.08 -8.27
CA ASP A 196 -21.45 -16.03 -9.63
C ASP A 196 -21.99 -14.82 -10.43
N ARG A 197 -23.21 -14.35 -10.14
CA ARG A 197 -23.80 -13.14 -10.76
C ARG A 197 -23.14 -11.83 -10.32
N LEU A 198 -22.40 -11.86 -9.21
CA LEU A 198 -21.68 -10.73 -8.62
C LEU A 198 -20.20 -10.74 -9.01
N GLN A 199 -19.84 -11.55 -9.99
CA GLN A 199 -18.48 -11.63 -10.52
C GLN A 199 -18.21 -10.46 -11.47
N TYR A 200 -17.14 -9.74 -11.19
CA TYR A 200 -16.63 -8.66 -12.02
C TYR A 200 -15.24 -9.00 -12.53
N GLN A 201 -14.97 -8.57 -13.76
CA GLN A 201 -13.64 -8.61 -14.34
C GLN A 201 -13.22 -7.17 -14.65
N MET A 202 -12.02 -6.82 -14.19
CA MET A 202 -11.41 -5.53 -14.44
C MET A 202 -10.05 -5.76 -15.10
N ASN A 203 -9.78 -5.00 -16.14
CA ASN A 203 -8.48 -4.97 -16.80
C ASN A 203 -8.21 -3.53 -17.19
N THR A 204 -7.64 -2.77 -16.26
CA THR A 204 -7.49 -1.32 -16.38
C THR A 204 -6.03 -0.93 -16.31
N LEU A 205 -5.60 -0.14 -17.29
CA LEU A 205 -4.29 0.50 -17.30
C LEU A 205 -4.36 1.88 -16.65
N ILE A 206 -3.55 2.08 -15.60
CA ILE A 206 -3.43 3.34 -14.87
C ILE A 206 -2.04 3.92 -15.15
N GLY A 207 -1.93 5.26 -15.24
CA GLY A 207 -0.64 5.96 -15.26
C GLY A 207 0.14 5.93 -16.58
N GLY A 208 -0.32 5.19 -17.60
CA GLY A 208 0.36 5.10 -18.90
C GLY A 208 0.44 6.44 -19.65
N LYS A 209 -0.69 7.14 -19.84
CA LYS A 209 -0.74 8.38 -20.65
C LYS A 209 -0.27 9.64 -19.92
N ASN A 210 -0.52 9.74 -18.61
CA ASN A 210 -0.28 10.98 -17.85
C ASN A 210 1.01 10.97 -17.05
N LEU A 211 1.47 9.79 -16.61
CA LEU A 211 2.64 9.65 -15.73
C LEU A 211 3.79 8.85 -16.38
N GLY A 212 3.57 8.24 -17.55
CA GLY A 212 4.55 7.36 -18.20
C GLY A 212 4.84 6.07 -17.41
N ILE A 213 4.01 5.74 -16.42
CA ILE A 213 4.16 4.56 -15.56
C ILE A 213 2.95 3.64 -15.80
N PRO A 214 3.01 2.74 -16.79
CA PRO A 214 1.89 1.85 -17.11
C PRO A 214 1.73 0.74 -16.06
N VAL A 215 0.80 0.93 -15.14
CA VAL A 215 0.38 -0.07 -14.16
C VAL A 215 -0.91 -0.71 -14.65
N ASN A 216 -0.88 -2.00 -14.96
CA ASN A 216 -2.06 -2.77 -15.33
C ASN A 216 -2.63 -3.52 -14.11
N VAL A 217 -3.90 -3.28 -13.83
CA VAL A 217 -4.66 -3.98 -12.79
C VAL A 217 -5.59 -4.97 -13.47
N HIS A 218 -5.25 -6.26 -13.35
CA HIS A 218 -6.12 -7.35 -13.75
C HIS A 218 -6.78 -7.94 -12.51
N ALA A 219 -8.09 -7.81 -12.40
CA ALA A 219 -8.85 -8.33 -11.28
C ALA A 219 -10.01 -9.21 -11.76
N HIS A 220 -10.18 -10.34 -11.12
CA HIS A 220 -11.37 -11.18 -11.17
C HIS A 220 -11.84 -11.29 -9.71
N TYR A 221 -12.98 -10.67 -9.41
CA TYR A 221 -13.43 -10.54 -8.02
C TYR A 221 -14.94 -10.55 -7.92
N HIS A 222 -15.43 -10.95 -6.76
CA HIS A 222 -16.84 -10.92 -6.45
C HIS A 222 -17.13 -9.73 -5.53
N TRP A 223 -18.12 -8.90 -5.89
CA TRP A 223 -18.44 -7.68 -5.13
C TRP A 223 -19.94 -7.51 -4.91
N PRO A 224 -20.41 -7.10 -3.71
CA PRO A 224 -21.83 -6.95 -3.45
C PRO A 224 -22.43 -5.78 -4.25
N SER A 225 -23.66 -5.96 -4.73
CA SER A 225 -24.37 -4.97 -5.55
C SER A 225 -25.10 -3.88 -4.72
N SER A 226 -25.23 -4.05 -3.41
CA SER A 226 -25.92 -3.11 -2.50
C SER A 226 -25.02 -2.63 -1.36
N SER A 227 -25.50 -1.61 -0.64
CA SER A 227 -24.86 -0.89 0.46
C SER A 227 -23.93 -1.73 1.33
N VAL A 228 -22.72 -1.19 1.52
CA VAL A 228 -21.50 -1.91 1.89
C VAL A 228 -21.48 -2.29 3.37
N ASN A 229 -21.99 -3.46 3.73
CA ASN A 229 -21.69 -4.06 5.02
C ASN A 229 -20.32 -4.77 4.94
N PHE A 230 -19.36 -4.37 5.78
CA PHE A 230 -18.03 -4.97 5.87
C PHE A 230 -18.07 -6.49 6.09
N GLU A 231 -19.06 -6.97 6.85
CA GLU A 231 -19.27 -8.40 7.07
C GLU A 231 -19.61 -9.14 5.76
N GLN A 232 -20.40 -8.52 4.88
CA GLN A 232 -20.75 -9.11 3.58
C GLN A 232 -19.53 -9.15 2.66
N ILE A 233 -18.70 -8.10 2.65
CA ILE A 233 -17.41 -8.12 1.92
C ILE A 233 -16.53 -9.25 2.44
N CYS A 234 -16.37 -9.37 3.76
CA CYS A 234 -15.58 -10.44 4.37
C CYS A 234 -16.11 -11.82 3.98
N LYS A 235 -17.42 -12.04 4.05
CA LYS A 235 -18.07 -13.30 3.65
C LYS A 235 -17.84 -13.60 2.18
N MET A 236 -17.98 -12.62 1.28
CA MET A 236 -17.73 -12.82 -0.14
C MET A 236 -16.27 -13.17 -0.42
N LEU A 237 -15.32 -12.45 0.18
CA LEU A 237 -13.89 -12.77 0.06
C LEU A 237 -13.57 -14.19 0.57
N MET A 238 -14.28 -14.68 1.59
CA MET A 238 -14.06 -16.03 2.13
C MET A 238 -14.73 -17.14 1.31
N ALA A 239 -15.84 -16.85 0.65
CA ALA A 239 -16.70 -17.85 -0.01
C ALA A 239 -16.54 -17.92 -1.53
N THR A 240 -15.75 -17.03 -2.14
CA THR A 240 -15.63 -16.93 -3.59
C THR A 240 -14.18 -16.97 -4.07
N GLU A 241 -14.02 -17.32 -5.34
CA GLU A 241 -12.73 -17.23 -6.03
C GLU A 241 -12.45 -15.78 -6.41
N ASN A 242 -11.31 -15.26 -5.95
CA ASN A 242 -10.87 -13.91 -6.25
C ASN A 242 -9.40 -13.94 -6.65
N ALA A 243 -9.03 -13.21 -7.70
CA ALA A 243 -7.66 -13.06 -8.16
C ALA A 243 -7.43 -11.62 -8.62
N ILE A 244 -6.62 -10.87 -7.87
CA ILE A 244 -6.28 -9.49 -8.16
C ILE A 244 -4.77 -9.42 -8.39
N HIS A 245 -4.39 -8.88 -9.54
CA HIS A 245 -3.00 -8.75 -9.97
C HIS A 245 -2.71 -7.32 -10.37
N VAL A 246 -1.74 -6.72 -9.69
CA VAL A 246 -1.16 -5.44 -10.08
C VAL A 246 0.17 -5.73 -10.75
N THR A 247 0.27 -5.38 -12.02
CA THR A 247 1.45 -5.63 -12.85
C THR A 247 1.97 -4.33 -13.44
N TYR A 248 3.26 -4.09 -13.30
CA TYR A 248 3.94 -3.08 -14.09
C TYR A 248 4.21 -3.64 -15.48
N GLN A 249 3.77 -2.95 -16.54
CA GLN A 249 3.90 -3.43 -17.91
C GLN A 249 4.51 -2.35 -18.81
N PRO A 250 5.85 -2.34 -19.00
CA PRO A 250 6.51 -1.33 -19.82
C PRO A 250 6.04 -1.42 -21.28
N ARG A 251 5.86 -0.26 -21.91
CA ARG A 251 5.38 -0.05 -23.29
C ARG A 251 6.43 0.69 -24.12
N GLY A 252 7.62 0.09 -24.26
CA GLY A 252 8.68 0.63 -25.12
C GLY A 252 9.03 2.09 -24.78
N GLU A 253 9.08 2.94 -25.81
CA GLU A 253 9.51 4.35 -25.72
C GLU A 253 8.55 5.26 -24.93
N GLU A 254 7.27 4.90 -24.79
CA GLU A 254 6.28 5.71 -24.05
C GLU A 254 6.38 5.53 -22.53
N SER A 255 7.14 4.54 -22.06
CA SER A 255 7.27 4.27 -20.63
C SER A 255 8.52 4.90 -20.07
N ALA A 256 8.37 5.56 -18.91
CA ALA A 256 9.49 6.06 -18.16
C ALA A 256 10.43 4.89 -17.81
N SER A 257 11.68 4.97 -18.24
CA SER A 257 12.74 4.03 -17.88
C SER A 257 13.37 4.38 -16.53
N GLN A 258 13.32 5.66 -16.15
CA GLN A 258 13.87 6.18 -14.92
C GLN A 258 13.08 7.40 -14.42
N VAL A 259 12.91 7.48 -13.11
CA VAL A 259 12.42 8.68 -12.42
C VAL A 259 13.62 9.35 -11.77
N VAL A 260 13.95 10.57 -12.20
CA VAL A 260 15.15 11.30 -11.76
C VAL A 260 14.75 12.47 -10.87
N PHE A 261 15.18 12.42 -9.62
CA PHE A 261 15.12 13.49 -8.65
C PHE A 261 16.47 14.21 -8.62
N ARG A 262 16.49 15.50 -8.94
CA ARG A 262 17.69 16.35 -8.85
C ARG A 262 17.49 17.34 -7.71
N MET A 263 18.43 17.36 -6.79
CA MET A 263 18.44 18.26 -5.64
C MET A 263 19.75 19.03 -5.61
N ASN A 264 19.65 20.37 -5.61
CA ASN A 264 20.80 21.24 -5.39
C ASN A 264 20.91 21.53 -3.90
N LEU A 265 22.03 21.17 -3.29
CA LEU A 265 22.24 21.36 -1.83
C LEU A 265 22.52 22.82 -1.45
N GLU A 266 22.70 23.72 -2.43
CA GLU A 266 22.80 25.18 -2.22
C GLU A 266 21.50 25.78 -1.65
N SER A 267 20.35 25.14 -1.89
CA SER A 267 19.05 25.61 -1.39
C SER A 267 18.81 25.30 0.10
N PHE A 268 19.69 24.51 0.74
CA PHE A 268 19.69 24.35 2.20
C PHE A 268 20.51 25.46 2.85
N GLN A 269 20.10 26.71 2.66
CA GLN A 269 20.53 27.77 3.55
C GLN A 269 19.69 27.66 4.84
N PRO A 270 20.30 27.62 6.03
CA PRO A 270 19.53 27.77 7.26
C PRO A 270 18.89 29.16 7.21
N THR A 271 17.60 29.24 6.88
CA THR A 271 16.86 30.49 7.04
C THR A 271 16.82 30.81 8.53
N ASN A 272 17.54 31.87 8.93
CA ASN A 272 17.36 32.46 10.24
C ASN A 272 15.89 32.81 10.41
N ASN A 273 15.24 32.16 11.38
CA ASN A 273 13.93 32.47 11.92
C ASN A 273 12.89 32.97 10.91
N TYR A 274 12.46 32.11 9.99
CA TYR A 274 11.07 32.23 9.53
C TYR A 274 10.19 31.65 10.65
N GLN A 275 9.91 32.48 11.67
CA GLN A 275 8.76 32.24 12.51
C GLN A 275 7.56 32.32 11.57
N LEU A 276 6.98 31.18 11.20
CA LEU A 276 5.61 31.18 10.73
C LEU A 276 4.81 31.93 11.80
N LYS A 277 4.27 33.10 11.46
CA LYS A 277 3.21 33.74 12.24
C LYS A 277 1.97 32.85 12.14
N MET A 278 2.01 31.70 12.80
CA MET A 278 0.86 30.81 12.98
C MET A 278 -0.26 31.54 13.74
N ASN A 279 0.05 32.62 14.44
CA ASN A 279 -0.94 33.48 15.09
C ASN A 279 -1.98 34.00 14.10
N ASP A 280 -1.60 34.38 12.88
CA ASP A 280 -2.56 34.94 11.90
C ASP A 280 -3.48 33.85 11.31
N PHE A 281 -3.04 32.59 11.30
CA PHE A 281 -3.83 31.47 10.76
C PHE A 281 -4.92 31.01 11.74
N TYR A 282 -4.65 31.04 13.05
CA TYR A 282 -5.65 30.72 14.07
C TYR A 282 -6.51 31.93 14.47
N LEU A 283 -5.99 33.16 14.47
CA LEU A 283 -6.78 34.34 14.86
C LEU A 283 -7.91 34.66 13.88
N ASN A 284 -7.71 34.45 12.57
CA ASN A 284 -8.72 34.79 11.57
C ASN A 284 -9.86 33.77 11.47
N LYS A 285 -9.68 32.54 11.97
CA LYS A 285 -10.73 31.51 11.91
C LYS A 285 -11.64 31.50 13.15
N PHE A 286 -11.20 32.10 14.26
CA PHE A 286 -12.00 32.20 15.49
C PHE A 286 -12.67 33.56 15.67
N LYS A 287 -12.12 34.67 15.14
CA LYS A 287 -12.79 35.98 15.18
C LYS A 287 -14.07 36.07 14.34
N ASN A 288 -14.14 35.31 13.25
CA ASN A 288 -15.32 35.32 12.37
C ASN A 288 -16.46 34.41 12.85
N ILE A 289 -16.23 33.59 13.90
CA ILE A 289 -17.28 32.74 14.47
C ILE A 289 -17.89 33.40 15.71
N GLU A 290 -17.09 34.12 16.51
CA GLU A 290 -17.61 34.82 17.70
C GLU A 290 -18.31 36.16 17.38
N ASN A 291 -18.11 36.73 16.19
CA ASN A 291 -18.78 37.97 15.76
C ASN A 291 -20.06 37.76 14.94
N GLU A 292 -20.41 36.52 14.56
CA GLU A 292 -21.67 36.23 13.82
C GLU A 292 -22.80 35.73 14.75
N GLU A 293 -22.54 35.50 16.04
CA GLU A 293 -23.54 35.01 17.02
C GLU A 293 -23.81 35.99 18.18
N GLY A 294 -23.39 37.27 18.07
CA GLY A 294 -23.36 38.20 19.21
C GLY A 294 -23.85 39.64 18.98
N GLU A 295 -24.53 39.97 17.88
CA GLU A 295 -25.07 41.33 17.67
C GLU A 295 -26.48 41.31 17.04
N GLU A 296 -27.47 40.76 17.72
CA GLU A 296 -28.87 41.22 17.59
C GLU A 296 -29.60 41.06 18.93
N GLU A 297 -29.40 42.01 19.87
CA GLU A 297 -30.43 42.40 20.83
C GLU A 297 -30.07 43.75 21.52
N GLU A 298 -31.03 44.69 21.46
CA GLU A 298 -31.18 45.94 22.22
C GLU A 298 -30.24 47.13 21.88
N GLY A 299 -30.68 48.30 21.39
CA GLY A 299 -32.01 48.81 21.10
C GLY A 299 -32.00 50.33 20.85
N ASN A 300 -33.14 50.80 20.32
CA ASN A 300 -33.73 52.14 20.47
C ASN A 300 -33.24 53.35 19.64
N ASN A 301 -34.04 53.68 18.61
CA ASN A 301 -35.07 54.75 18.63
C ASN A 301 -35.06 55.74 17.45
N ASN A 302 -36.28 55.99 16.97
CA ASN A 302 -36.79 57.15 16.23
C ASN A 302 -36.61 57.18 14.71
N TYR A 303 -37.60 56.64 13.99
CA TYR A 303 -38.33 57.38 12.95
C TYR A 303 -39.80 56.92 12.94
N GLU A 304 -40.67 57.71 13.57
CA GLU A 304 -42.10 57.77 13.22
C GLU A 304 -42.22 58.58 11.93
N GLU A 305 -42.88 58.02 10.91
CA GLU A 305 -43.87 58.67 10.02
C GLU A 305 -44.04 57.82 8.75
N GLU A 306 -45.27 57.74 8.25
CA GLU A 306 -45.70 57.10 6.97
C GLU A 306 -46.05 55.61 6.97
N GLU A 307 -47.12 55.19 7.65
CA GLU A 307 -47.99 54.14 7.08
C GLU A 307 -49.45 54.16 7.56
N ASN A 308 -49.96 55.35 7.88
CA ASN A 308 -51.36 55.55 8.24
C ASN A 308 -52.18 56.09 7.07
N ASN A 309 -52.10 55.46 5.87
CA ASN A 309 -52.87 55.93 4.70
C ASN A 309 -53.15 54.93 3.57
N ASN A 310 -53.24 53.61 3.81
CA ASN A 310 -53.71 52.68 2.75
C ASN A 310 -54.65 51.55 3.22
N LYS A 311 -55.40 51.77 4.30
CA LYS A 311 -56.52 50.90 4.73
C LYS A 311 -57.91 51.41 4.32
N LYS A 312 -57.96 52.27 3.32
CA LYS A 312 -59.15 52.63 2.54
C LYS A 312 -58.75 52.60 1.08
N ASP A 313 -58.80 51.43 0.46
CA ASP A 313 -59.36 51.23 -0.88
C ASP A 313 -59.19 49.77 -1.31
N ASN A 314 -60.31 49.19 -1.76
CA ASN A 314 -60.45 47.91 -2.47
C ASN A 314 -60.38 46.63 -1.61
N LYS A 315 -61.26 46.42 -0.62
CA LYS A 315 -62.64 45.90 -0.83
C LYS A 315 -63.23 46.13 -2.24
N LYS A 316 -62.76 45.36 -3.22
CA LYS A 316 -63.49 45.02 -4.46
C LYS A 316 -62.61 44.05 -5.26
N CYS A 317 -62.88 42.75 -5.11
CA CYS A 317 -62.67 41.65 -6.08
C CYS A 317 -62.74 40.30 -5.36
N GLN A 318 -63.86 40.04 -4.67
CA GLN A 318 -64.38 38.70 -4.43
C GLN A 318 -65.91 38.81 -4.53
N ASN A 319 -66.42 38.54 -5.73
CA ASN A 319 -67.77 38.06 -6.06
C ASN A 319 -67.93 38.04 -7.59
N SER A 320 -67.57 36.90 -8.19
CA SER A 320 -68.24 36.24 -9.33
C SER A 320 -67.57 34.90 -9.56
#